data_AF-A0A0F9S0L6-F1
#
_entry.id   AF-A0A0F9S0L6-F1
#
_cell.length_a   1.000
_cell.length_b   1.000
_cell.length_c   1.000
_cell.angle_alpha   90.00
_cell.angle_beta   90.00
_cell.angle_gamma   90.00
#
_symmetry.space_group_name_H-M   'P 1'
#
loop_
_entity.id
_entity.type
_entity.pdbx_description
1 polymer ?
#
loop_
_entity_poly.entity_id
_entity_poly.type
_entity_poly.pdbx_seq_one_letter_code
_entity_poly.pdbx_strand_id
1 'polypeptide(L)'
;MQIQRSKISVLIVIFKLIEKYHHSYCWPTRSRIQKLLFKYHKIDISIHAIDKHLKHLNDMHYIKSFRRYGRREDGTYFLKPSNRQLTKRGLSFLVSLGIKASNWLTKFIFPKDKKPVRFSKKIFFPSQDPPAVLRRPRFSEFSTIGDILKTGD
;
A
#
# COMPACT_ATOMS: atom_id res chain seq x y z
N MET A 1 11.77 -12.39 27.15
CA MET A 1 12.13 -11.60 25.93
C MET A 1 11.59 -12.23 24.63
N GLN A 2 10.31 -12.61 24.56
CA GLN A 2 9.74 -13.42 23.45
C GLN A 2 9.10 -12.57 22.35
N ILE A 3 8.65 -11.36 22.69
CA ILE A 3 7.91 -10.42 21.82
C ILE A 3 8.78 -9.87 20.67
N GLN A 4 10.10 -9.73 20.88
CA GLN A 4 11.02 -9.32 19.81
C GLN A 4 11.23 -10.46 18.80
N ARG A 5 11.32 -11.71 19.28
CA ARG A 5 11.50 -12.90 18.42
C ARG A 5 10.31 -13.12 17.50
N SER A 6 9.08 -13.05 18.00
CA SER A 6 7.87 -13.22 17.17
C SER A 6 7.73 -12.17 16.08
N LYS A 7 8.04 -10.91 16.39
CA LYS A 7 8.00 -9.80 15.42
C LYS A 7 9.00 -10.01 14.28
N ILE A 8 10.22 -10.40 14.60
CA ILE A 8 11.25 -10.70 13.59
C ILE A 8 10.80 -11.90 12.75
N SER A 9 10.25 -12.95 13.36
CA SER A 9 9.69 -14.08 12.63
C SER A 9 8.57 -13.70 11.67
N VAL A 10 7.70 -12.74 12.02
CA VAL A 10 6.69 -12.20 11.08
C VAL A 10 7.35 -11.57 9.85
N LEU A 11 8.42 -10.78 10.05
CA LEU A 11 9.17 -10.17 8.96
C LEU A 11 9.83 -11.24 8.07
N ILE A 12 10.41 -12.28 8.66
CA ILE A 12 11.00 -13.43 7.95
C ILE A 12 9.94 -14.14 7.10
N VAL A 13 8.75 -14.37 7.65
CA VAL A 13 7.64 -14.99 6.91
C VAL A 13 7.25 -14.17 5.68
N ILE A 14 7.12 -12.84 5.82
CA ILE A 14 6.83 -11.94 4.70
C ILE A 14 7.93 -12.03 3.64
N PHE A 15 9.19 -11.95 4.06
CA PHE A 15 10.35 -12.06 3.19
C PHE A 15 10.37 -13.39 2.42
N LYS A 16 10.15 -14.52 3.09
CA LYS A 16 10.13 -15.84 2.45
C LYS A 16 8.95 -16.03 1.50
N LEU A 17 7.80 -15.42 1.76
CA LEU A 17 6.69 -15.41 0.80
C LEU A 17 7.04 -14.63 -0.46
N ILE A 18 7.62 -13.44 -0.32
CA ILE A 18 8.10 -12.62 -1.43
C ILE A 18 9.12 -13.37 -2.28
N GLU A 19 10.11 -14.00 -1.61
CA GLU A 19 11.15 -14.78 -2.27
C GLU A 19 10.59 -16.00 -2.99
N LYS A 20 9.68 -16.74 -2.37
CA LYS A 20 9.07 -17.94 -2.96
C LYS A 20 8.30 -17.65 -4.25
N TYR A 21 7.56 -16.54 -4.29
CA TYR A 21 6.70 -16.21 -5.42
C TYR A 21 7.32 -15.22 -6.40
N HIS A 22 8.56 -14.79 -6.18
CA HIS A 22 9.26 -13.80 -7.02
C HIS A 22 8.41 -12.56 -7.32
N HIS A 23 7.65 -12.10 -6.32
CA HIS A 23 6.85 -10.88 -6.42
C HIS A 23 7.42 -9.83 -5.49
N SER A 24 7.40 -8.56 -5.91
CA SER A 24 7.86 -7.44 -5.08
C SER A 24 7.03 -7.22 -3.81
N TYR A 25 5.92 -7.95 -3.69
CA TYR A 25 4.91 -7.80 -2.67
C TYR A 25 4.19 -9.12 -2.39
N CYS A 26 3.49 -9.21 -1.27
CA CYS A 26 2.69 -10.37 -0.91
C CYS A 26 1.41 -9.93 -0.16
N TRP A 27 0.35 -10.73 -0.22
CA TRP A 27 -0.93 -10.43 0.45
C TRP A 27 -1.43 -11.56 1.36
N PRO A 28 -0.60 -12.10 2.27
CA PRO A 28 -1.04 -13.18 3.14
C PRO A 28 -2.14 -12.71 4.10
N THR A 29 -3.13 -13.58 4.35
CA THR A 29 -4.08 -13.41 5.44
C THR A 29 -3.37 -13.53 6.79
N ARG A 30 -3.94 -12.95 7.84
CA ARG A 30 -3.39 -13.05 9.21
C ARG A 30 -3.30 -14.50 9.67
N SER A 31 -4.34 -15.28 9.39
CA SER A 31 -4.37 -16.73 9.64
C SER A 31 -3.30 -17.48 8.88
N ARG A 32 -2.97 -17.06 7.64
CA ARG A 32 -1.87 -17.66 6.88
C ARG A 32 -0.52 -17.37 7.53
N ILE A 33 -0.29 -16.14 7.99
CA ILE A 33 0.94 -15.77 8.74
C ILE A 33 1.05 -16.62 10.00
N GLN A 34 -0.03 -16.72 10.79
CA GLN A 34 -0.07 -17.55 12.01
C GLN A 34 0.32 -19.00 11.72
N LYS A 35 -0.31 -19.62 10.71
CA LYS A 35 0.01 -21.00 10.29
C LYS A 35 1.48 -21.16 9.89
N LEU A 36 2.06 -20.17 9.21
CA LEU A 36 3.48 -20.20 8.81
C LEU A 36 4.42 -20.02 10.00
N LEU A 37 4.10 -19.14 10.94
CA LEU A 37 4.85 -18.96 12.18
C LEU A 37 4.90 -20.24 13.01
N PHE A 38 3.74 -20.90 13.17
CA PHE A 38 3.69 -22.17 13.89
C PHE A 38 4.49 -23.25 13.16
N LYS A 39 4.28 -23.40 11.84
CA LYS A 39 4.96 -24.43 11.03
C LYS A 39 6.48 -24.32 11.05
N TYR A 40 7.01 -23.12 10.82
CA TYR A 40 8.45 -22.92 10.56
C TYR A 40 9.23 -22.37 11.75
N HIS A 41 8.57 -21.71 12.69
CA HIS A 41 9.23 -21.10 13.85
C HIS A 41 8.75 -21.66 15.19
N LYS A 42 7.75 -22.56 15.20
CA LYS A 42 7.11 -23.09 16.42
C LYS A 42 6.58 -21.99 17.33
N ILE A 43 6.13 -20.89 16.72
CA ILE A 43 5.56 -19.73 17.42
C ILE A 43 4.05 -19.78 17.24
N ASP A 44 3.34 -20.00 18.33
CA ASP A 44 1.89 -19.81 18.39
C ASP A 44 1.57 -18.46 19.03
N ILE A 45 0.92 -17.59 18.25
CA ILE A 45 0.52 -16.25 18.69
C ILE A 45 -0.85 -15.92 18.12
N SER A 46 -1.60 -15.09 18.86
CA SER A 46 -2.92 -14.66 18.44
C SER A 46 -2.89 -13.78 17.18
N ILE A 47 -4.00 -13.76 16.46
CA ILE A 47 -4.20 -12.89 15.28
C ILE A 47 -3.99 -11.42 15.64
N HIS A 48 -4.45 -10.99 16.82
CA HIS A 48 -4.28 -9.62 17.29
C HIS A 48 -2.80 -9.25 17.53
N ALA A 49 -2.00 -10.18 18.04
CA ALA A 49 -0.55 -9.98 18.17
C ALA A 49 0.14 -9.84 16.80
N ILE A 50 -0.29 -10.62 15.80
CA ILE A 50 0.21 -10.50 14.42
C ILE A 50 -0.10 -9.11 13.87
N ASP A 51 -1.32 -8.59 14.06
CA ASP A 51 -1.67 -7.24 13.60
C ASP A 51 -0.83 -6.16 14.27
N LYS A 52 -0.59 -6.26 15.59
CA LYS A 52 0.33 -5.36 16.31
C LYS A 52 1.75 -5.43 15.75
N HIS A 53 2.28 -6.63 15.49
CA HIS A 53 3.60 -6.81 14.89
C HIS A 53 3.67 -6.20 13.48
N LEU A 54 2.67 -6.43 12.64
CA LEU A 54 2.60 -5.87 11.30
C LEU A 54 2.56 -4.34 11.33
N LYS A 55 1.76 -3.75 12.22
CA LYS A 55 1.74 -2.30 12.44
C LYS A 55 3.13 -1.80 12.84
N HIS A 56 3.75 -2.41 13.84
CA HIS A 56 5.09 -2.00 14.29
C HIS A 56 6.16 -2.14 13.19
N LEU A 57 6.12 -3.22 12.39
CA LEU A 57 7.05 -3.39 11.27
C LEU A 57 6.85 -2.33 10.18
N ASN A 58 5.61 -1.88 9.96
CA ASN A 58 5.27 -0.80 9.04
C ASN A 58 5.74 0.56 9.59
N ASP A 59 5.50 0.82 10.88
CA ASP A 59 5.92 2.04 11.57
C ASP A 59 7.46 2.17 11.59
N MET A 60 8.19 1.05 11.72
CA MET A 60 9.66 1.01 11.61
C MET A 60 10.19 1.04 10.16
N HIS A 61 9.30 1.14 9.17
CA HIS A 61 9.62 1.12 7.75
C HIS A 61 10.37 -0.14 7.27
N TYR A 62 10.21 -1.28 7.94
CA TYR A 62 10.73 -2.56 7.44
C TYR A 62 9.82 -3.18 6.37
N ILE A 63 8.53 -2.89 6.45
CA ILE A 63 7.57 -3.21 5.40
C ILE A 63 6.77 -1.95 5.04
N LYS A 64 6.18 -1.96 3.84
CA LYS A 64 5.12 -1.03 3.45
C LYS A 64 3.83 -1.80 3.26
N SER A 65 2.75 -1.34 3.88
CA SER A 65 1.44 -1.95 3.77
C SER A 65 0.50 -1.09 2.93
N PHE A 66 -0.19 -1.71 1.97
CA PHE A 66 -1.22 -1.06 1.16
C PHE A 66 -2.55 -1.76 1.36
N ARG A 67 -3.58 -0.98 1.71
CA ARG A 67 -4.93 -1.50 1.89
C ARG A 67 -5.50 -1.89 0.52
N ARG A 68 -6.25 -3.00 0.48
CA ARG A 68 -6.87 -3.52 -0.74
C ARG A 68 -8.36 -3.65 -0.52
N TYR A 69 -9.12 -3.33 -1.56
CA TYR A 69 -10.57 -3.44 -1.58
C TYR A 69 -10.99 -4.32 -2.76
N GLY A 70 -12.09 -5.03 -2.60
CA GLY A 70 -12.83 -5.65 -3.70
C GLY A 70 -14.20 -4.99 -3.84
N ARG A 71 -14.78 -5.06 -5.02
CA ARG A 71 -16.16 -4.65 -5.29
C ARG A 71 -17.02 -5.89 -5.43
N ARG A 72 -18.22 -5.86 -4.86
CA ARG A 72 -19.26 -6.88 -5.04
C ARG A 72 -20.22 -6.47 -6.14
N GLU A 73 -21.02 -7.42 -6.62
CA GLU A 73 -22.04 -7.20 -7.65
C GLU A 73 -23.12 -6.22 -7.18
N ASP A 74 -23.44 -6.23 -5.89
CA ASP A 74 -24.35 -5.29 -5.21
C ASP A 74 -23.82 -3.84 -5.12
N GLY A 75 -22.64 -3.56 -5.68
CA GLY A 75 -22.00 -2.24 -5.66
C GLY A 75 -21.24 -1.93 -4.37
N THR A 76 -21.29 -2.77 -3.34
CA THR A 76 -20.58 -2.55 -2.07
C THR A 76 -19.10 -2.94 -2.15
N TYR A 77 -18.30 -2.42 -1.22
CA TYR A 77 -16.88 -2.74 -1.10
C TYR A 77 -16.61 -3.69 0.07
N PHE A 78 -15.67 -4.62 -0.12
CA PHE A 78 -15.17 -5.49 0.95
C PHE A 78 -13.65 -5.41 1.09
N LEU A 79 -13.17 -5.73 2.28
CA LEU A 79 -11.74 -5.69 2.60
C LEU A 79 -11.03 -6.94 2.11
N LYS A 80 -10.01 -6.75 1.28
CA LYS A 80 -9.08 -7.81 0.90
C LYS A 80 -7.86 -7.78 1.84
N PRO A 81 -7.12 -8.89 1.98
CA PRO A 81 -5.86 -8.91 2.72
C PRO A 81 -4.92 -7.84 2.18
N SER A 82 -4.39 -7.01 3.10
CA SER A 82 -3.52 -5.90 2.72
C SER A 82 -2.27 -6.41 2.00
N ASN A 83 -1.87 -5.66 0.99
CA ASN A 83 -0.59 -5.87 0.33
C ASN A 83 0.54 -5.48 1.28
N ARG A 84 1.63 -6.26 1.30
CA ARG A 84 2.82 -6.01 2.09
C ARG A 84 4.05 -6.12 1.21
N GLN A 85 4.83 -5.06 1.18
CA GLN A 85 6.08 -4.96 0.45
C GLN A 85 7.26 -4.91 1.43
N LEU A 86 8.34 -5.61 1.09
CA LEU A 86 9.59 -5.50 1.84
C LEU A 86 10.34 -4.25 1.39
N THR A 87 10.85 -3.46 2.34
CA THR A 87 11.64 -2.25 2.02
C THR A 87 13.13 -2.56 1.98
N LYS A 88 13.92 -1.62 1.44
CA LYS A 88 15.40 -1.65 1.53
C LYS A 88 15.88 -1.82 2.98
N ARG A 89 15.27 -1.08 3.90
CA ARG A 89 15.59 -1.12 5.33
C ARG A 89 15.25 -2.48 5.93
N GLY A 90 14.09 -3.04 5.58
CA GLY A 90 13.68 -4.37 6.02
C GLY A 90 14.62 -5.46 5.53
N LEU A 91 15.01 -5.43 4.25
CA LEU A 91 15.95 -6.39 3.70
C LEU A 91 17.34 -6.25 4.34
N SER A 92 17.87 -5.02 4.46
CA SER A 92 19.16 -4.76 5.10
C SER A 92 19.20 -5.26 6.54
N PHE A 93 18.12 -5.07 7.30
CA PHE A 93 17.98 -5.59 8.66
C PHE A 93 18.01 -7.13 8.70
N LEU A 94 17.31 -7.81 7.79
CA LEU A 94 17.34 -9.28 7.72
C LEU A 94 18.74 -9.79 7.36
N VAL A 95 19.44 -9.10 6.46
CA VAL A 95 20.83 -9.44 6.10
C VAL A 95 21.77 -9.23 7.28
N SER A 96 21.61 -8.17 8.07
CA SER A 96 22.42 -7.96 9.28
C SER A 96 22.20 -9.04 10.36
N LEU A 97 21.06 -9.74 10.31
CA LEU A 97 20.78 -10.91 11.15
C LEU A 97 21.32 -12.23 10.56
N GLY A 98 22.03 -12.19 9.43
CA GLY A 98 22.61 -13.36 8.77
C GLY A 98 21.63 -14.12 7.85
N ILE A 99 20.47 -13.54 7.53
CA ILE A 99 19.50 -14.19 6.64
C ILE A 99 19.94 -14.02 5.19
N LYS A 100 20.22 -15.14 4.53
CA LYS A 100 20.58 -15.18 3.11
C LYS A 100 19.37 -14.79 2.26
N ALA A 101 19.54 -13.76 1.44
CA ALA A 101 18.57 -13.31 0.45
C ALA A 101 18.99 -13.73 -0.95
N SER A 102 18.03 -14.18 -1.77
CA SER A 102 18.27 -14.50 -3.16
C SER A 102 18.79 -13.30 -3.96
N ASN A 103 19.65 -13.61 -4.95
CA ASN A 103 20.21 -12.63 -5.87
C ASN A 103 19.15 -11.84 -6.63
N TRP A 104 18.00 -12.46 -6.91
CA TRP A 104 16.86 -11.79 -7.54
C TRP A 104 16.33 -10.65 -6.66
N LEU A 105 16.05 -10.94 -5.38
CA LEU A 105 15.46 -9.96 -4.48
C LEU A 105 16.43 -8.83 -4.13
N THR A 106 17.72 -9.14 -3.98
CA THR A 106 18.75 -8.12 -3.74
C THR A 106 18.89 -7.17 -4.93
N LYS A 107 18.93 -7.69 -6.17
CA LYS A 107 18.95 -6.85 -7.38
C LYS A 107 17.67 -6.02 -7.53
N PHE A 108 16.51 -6.61 -7.20
CA PHE A 108 15.23 -5.91 -7.27
C PHE A 108 15.14 -4.75 -6.28
N ILE A 109 15.56 -4.97 -5.03
CA ILE A 109 15.48 -3.96 -3.97
C ILE A 109 16.63 -2.94 -4.09
N PHE A 110 17.82 -3.37 -4.48
CA PHE A 110 19.01 -2.54 -4.66
C PHE A 110 19.44 -2.53 -6.13
N PRO A 111 18.71 -1.84 -7.03
CA PRO A 111 19.14 -1.69 -8.41
C PRO A 111 20.45 -0.91 -8.42
N LYS A 112 21.52 -1.53 -8.97
CA LYS A 112 22.86 -0.92 -9.10
C LYS A 112 22.81 0.31 -10.02
N ASP A 113 22.03 0.23 -11.10
CA ASP A 113 21.92 1.29 -12.09
C ASP A 113 20.63 2.08 -11.89
N LYS A 114 20.63 3.00 -10.92
CA LYS A 114 19.58 4.02 -10.86
C LYS A 114 19.85 5.06 -11.93
N LYS A 115 19.53 4.78 -13.19
CA LYS A 115 19.20 5.89 -14.09
C LYS A 115 17.98 6.56 -13.46
N PRO A 116 18.04 7.85 -13.06
CA PRO A 116 16.85 8.52 -12.61
C PRO A 116 15.85 8.38 -13.76
N VAL A 117 14.72 7.71 -13.51
CA VAL A 117 13.57 7.87 -14.37
C VAL A 117 13.21 9.33 -14.17
N ARG A 118 13.80 10.20 -14.99
CA ARG A 118 13.21 11.50 -15.27
C ARG A 118 11.82 11.09 -15.71
N PHE A 119 10.83 11.29 -14.84
CA PHE A 119 9.47 11.38 -15.34
C PHE A 119 9.62 12.33 -16.51
N SER A 120 9.41 11.83 -17.74
CA SER A 120 9.19 12.78 -18.82
C SER A 120 8.13 13.69 -18.23
N LYS A 121 8.40 14.99 -18.20
CA LYS A 121 7.34 15.96 -17.90
C LYS A 121 6.28 15.58 -18.92
N LYS A 122 5.29 14.76 -18.51
CA LYS A 122 4.15 14.47 -19.35
C LYS A 122 3.66 15.87 -19.61
N ILE A 123 3.70 16.26 -20.88
CA ILE A 123 2.97 17.41 -21.36
C ILE A 123 1.56 17.10 -20.83
N PHE A 124 1.17 17.78 -19.75
CA PHE A 124 -0.21 17.76 -19.31
C PHE A 124 -0.96 18.06 -20.60
N PHE A 125 -1.89 17.18 -20.99
CA PHE A 125 -2.77 17.44 -22.13
C PHE A 125 -3.08 18.94 -22.10
N PRO A 126 -2.85 19.70 -23.19
CA PRO A 126 -3.15 21.12 -23.16
C PRO A 126 -4.57 21.22 -22.65
N SER A 127 -4.73 21.73 -21.42
CA SER A 127 -6.05 22.01 -20.92
C SER A 127 -6.51 23.11 -21.85
N GLN A 128 -7.39 22.77 -22.78
CA GLN A 128 -8.28 23.80 -23.28
C GLN A 128 -8.96 24.29 -22.02
N ASP A 129 -8.58 25.48 -21.56
CA ASP A 129 -9.34 26.16 -20.52
C ASP A 129 -10.78 26.07 -20.99
N PRO A 130 -11.70 25.49 -20.19
CA PRO A 130 -13.08 25.37 -20.62
C PRO A 130 -13.52 26.78 -21.04
N PRO A 131 -14.13 26.94 -22.24
CA PRO A 131 -14.59 28.25 -22.70
C PRO A 131 -15.38 28.86 -21.55
N ALA A 132 -15.02 30.09 -21.15
CA ALA A 132 -15.43 30.74 -19.91
C ALA A 132 -16.83 30.28 -19.52
N VAL A 133 -16.90 29.35 -18.55
CA VAL A 133 -18.19 28.79 -18.13
C VAL A 133 -19.02 29.99 -17.72
N LEU A 134 -20.10 30.27 -18.47
CA LEU A 134 -21.06 31.32 -18.13
C LEU A 134 -21.46 31.04 -16.68
N ARG A 135 -20.93 31.86 -15.76
CA ARG A 135 -21.21 31.68 -14.34
C ARG A 135 -22.72 31.82 -14.23
N ARG A 136 -23.37 30.86 -13.55
CA ARG A 136 -24.76 31.05 -13.17
C ARG A 136 -24.84 32.39 -12.43
N PRO A 137 -25.74 33.30 -12.83
CA PRO A 137 -25.88 34.59 -12.17
C PRO A 137 -26.12 34.35 -10.68
N ARG A 138 -25.45 35.13 -9.83
CA ARG A 138 -25.63 35.02 -8.39
C ARG A 138 -26.98 35.62 -8.03
N PHE A 139 -27.65 35.10 -6.99
CA PHE A 139 -28.91 35.66 -6.52
C PHE A 139 -28.85 37.17 -6.20
N SER A 140 -27.66 37.67 -5.82
CA SER A 140 -27.40 39.10 -5.57
C SER A 140 -27.42 39.99 -6.82
N GLU A 141 -27.38 39.40 -8.02
CA GLU A 141 -27.39 40.11 -9.30
C GLU A 141 -28.81 40.35 -9.82
N PHE A 142 -29.83 39.82 -9.13
CA PHE A 142 -31.23 40.07 -9.43
C PHE A 142 -31.78 41.18 -8.52
N SER A 143 -32.16 42.32 -9.10
CA SER A 143 -32.76 43.44 -8.36
C SER A 143 -34.21 43.18 -7.96
N THR A 144 -34.90 42.28 -8.67
CA THR A 144 -36.35 42.05 -8.50
C THR A 144 -36.71 40.59 -8.68
N ILE A 145 -37.75 40.13 -7.97
CA ILE A 145 -38.27 38.75 -8.06
C ILE A 145 -38.69 38.39 -9.50
N GLY A 146 -39.15 39.38 -10.28
CA GLY A 146 -39.53 39.20 -11.68
C GLY A 146 -38.37 38.84 -12.62
N ASP A 147 -37.13 39.13 -12.25
CA ASP A 147 -35.95 38.84 -13.08
C ASP A 147 -35.52 37.36 -12.97
N ILE A 148 -35.82 36.72 -11.82
CA ILE A 148 -35.52 35.31 -11.55
C ILE A 148 -36.41 34.39 -12.40
N LEU A 149 -37.66 34.80 -12.66
CA LEU A 149 -38.66 34.01 -13.37
C LEU A 149 -38.47 34.02 -14.90
N LYS A 150 -37.68 34.94 -15.46
CA LYS A 150 -37.40 35.02 -16.92
C LYS A 150 -36.23 34.16 -17.38
N THR A 151 -35.40 33.67 -16.46
CA THR A 151 -34.19 32.87 -16.76
C THR A 151 -34.40 31.36 -16.72
N GLY A 152 -35.64 30.89 -16.54
CA GLY A 152 -35.99 29.48 -16.48
C GLY A 152 -36.88 29.04 -17.63
N ASP A 153 -36.32 28.97 -18.83
CA ASP A 153 -36.78 28.13 -19.96
C ASP A 153 -35.63 27.22 -20.41
#